data_AF-A0A7Y0GYS2-F1
#
_entry.id   AF-A0A7Y0GYS2-F1
#
_cell.length_a   1.000
_cell.length_b   1.000
_cell.length_c   1.000
_cell.angle_alpha   90.00
_cell.angle_beta   90.00
_cell.angle_gamma   90.00
#
_symmetry.space_group_name_H-M   'P 1'
#
loop_
_entity.id
_entity.type
_entity.pdbx_description
1 polymer ?
#
loop_
_entity_poly.entity_id
_entity_poly.type
_entity_poly.pdbx_seq_one_letter_code
_entity_poly.pdbx_strand_id
1 'polypeptide(L)'
;MGKAKIGFEVDEDDLANAKSFVAKHGGSLNKLVSALFASLGRDEMNRAPAIDPSTRVLMDVSIGRISIMEGARQLELQDAGHLFHRLAEAGLPLPRLSKELVSRQLAQAKDALDACLVEPLPVGKKSGKAAKHATSA
;
A
#
# COMPACT_ATOMS: atom_id res chain seq x y z
N MET A 1 14.54 11.84 33.00
CA MET A 1 14.98 10.81 32.04
C MET A 1 15.97 9.89 32.74
N GLY A 2 15.51 8.73 33.23
CA GLY A 2 16.37 7.76 33.90
C GLY A 2 17.20 6.98 32.87
N LYS A 3 18.53 7.03 32.97
CA LYS A 3 19.42 6.18 32.18
C LYS A 3 19.25 4.74 32.67
N ALA A 4 18.62 3.88 31.88
CA ALA A 4 18.59 2.45 32.16
C ALA A 4 20.03 1.92 32.18
N LYS A 5 20.48 1.41 33.33
CA LYS A 5 21.75 0.67 33.43
C LYS A 5 21.45 -0.77 33.02
N ILE A 6 21.77 -1.11 31.78
CA ILE A 6 21.71 -2.50 31.33
C ILE A 6 22.95 -3.18 31.89
N GLY A 7 22.75 -4.07 32.87
CA GLY A 7 23.79 -4.96 33.37
C GLY A 7 23.81 -6.23 32.52
N PHE A 8 24.96 -6.57 31.97
CA PHE A 8 25.18 -7.84 31.29
C PHE A 8 26.08 -8.68 32.19
N GLU A 9 25.68 -9.91 32.48
CA GLU A 9 26.60 -10.92 33.01
C GLU A 9 27.48 -11.38 31.84
N VAL A 10 28.79 -11.29 32.04
CA VAL A 10 29.80 -11.71 31.07
C VAL A 10 30.59 -12.83 31.72
N ASP A 11 30.77 -13.93 30.99
CA ASP A 11 31.61 -15.04 31.42
C ASP A 11 33.03 -14.54 31.71
N GLU A 12 33.60 -14.95 32.84
CA GLU A 12 34.92 -14.50 33.30
C GLU A 12 36.03 -14.95 32.34
N ASP A 13 35.87 -16.13 31.74
CA ASP A 13 36.84 -16.70 30.79
C ASP A 13 36.87 -15.91 29.48
N ASP A 14 35.70 -15.52 28.97
CA ASP A 14 35.57 -14.70 27.78
C ASP A 14 36.11 -13.29 28.01
N LEU A 15 35.90 -12.72 29.19
CA LEU A 15 36.45 -11.42 29.56
C LEU A 15 37.98 -11.45 29.65
N ALA A 16 38.55 -12.52 30.21
CA ALA A 16 39.99 -12.71 30.28
C ALA A 16 40.61 -12.84 28.88
N ASN A 17 40.00 -13.63 28.00
CA ASN A 17 40.43 -13.79 26.62
C ASN A 17 40.37 -12.48 25.85
N ALA A 18 39.27 -11.73 25.93
CA ALA A 18 39.11 -10.44 25.27
C ALA A 18 40.12 -9.40 25.76
N LYS A 19 40.39 -9.34 27.07
CA LYS A 19 41.44 -8.46 27.63
C LYS A 19 42.83 -8.83 27.12
N SER A 20 43.15 -10.13 27.05
CA SER A 20 44.44 -10.61 26.55
C SER A 20 44.66 -10.24 25.08
N PHE A 21 43.61 -10.33 24.26
CA PHE A 21 43.63 -9.97 22.85
C PHE A 21 43.89 -8.47 22.67
N VAL A 22 43.17 -7.64 23.42
CA VAL A 22 43.30 -6.18 23.39
C VAL A 22 44.71 -5.73 23.83
N ALA A 23 45.27 -6.39 24.86
CA ALA A 23 46.63 -6.11 25.34
C ALA A 23 47.71 -6.43 24.29
N LYS A 24 47.53 -7.51 23.52
CA LYS A 24 48.45 -7.89 22.42
C LYS A 24 48.39 -6.94 21.22
N HIS A 25 47.23 -6.34 20.97
CA HIS A 25 46.99 -5.49 19.80
C HIS A 25 47.00 -3.98 20.10
N GLY A 26 47.38 -3.57 21.31
CA GLY A 26 47.53 -2.16 21.68
C GLY A 26 46.21 -1.37 21.71
N GLY A 27 45.09 -2.03 21.98
CA GLY A 27 43.75 -1.44 21.95
C GLY A 27 43.14 -1.17 23.33
N SER A 28 41.85 -0.83 23.34
CA SER A 28 41.01 -0.88 24.55
C SER A 28 39.80 -1.78 24.32
N LEU A 29 39.35 -2.45 25.38
CA LEU A 29 38.20 -3.37 25.31
C LEU A 29 36.94 -2.61 24.87
N ASN A 30 36.73 -1.40 25.40
CA ASN A 30 35.62 -0.54 24.99
C ASN A 30 35.66 -0.24 23.50
N LYS A 31 36.84 -0.02 22.90
CA LYS A 31 36.96 0.23 21.46
C LYS A 31 36.60 -1.00 20.63
N LEU A 32 36.95 -2.19 21.11
CA LEU A 32 36.60 -3.46 20.46
C LEU A 32 35.09 -3.72 20.53
N VAL A 33 34.49 -3.49 21.70
CA VAL A 33 33.04 -3.61 21.92
C VAL A 33 32.27 -2.56 21.10
N SER A 34 32.72 -1.30 21.07
CA SER A 34 32.11 -0.27 20.21
C SER A 34 32.25 -0.60 18.72
N ALA A 35 33.37 -1.16 18.29
CA ALA A 35 33.56 -1.59 16.91
C ALA A 35 32.62 -2.75 16.53
N LEU A 36 32.41 -3.70 17.46
CA LEU A 36 31.46 -4.80 17.31
C LEU A 36 30.01 -4.30 17.21
N PHE A 37 29.58 -3.40 18.09
CA PHE A 37 28.25 -2.79 17.98
C PHE A 37 28.08 -2.00 16.68
N ALA A 38 29.14 -1.31 16.24
CA ALA A 38 29.13 -0.59 14.97
C ALA A 38 29.15 -1.52 13.74
N SER A 39 29.67 -2.74 13.84
CA SER A 39 29.57 -3.74 12.77
C SER A 39 28.19 -4.39 12.74
N LEU A 40 27.64 -4.74 13.90
CA LEU A 40 26.29 -5.31 14.02
C LEU A 40 25.22 -4.36 13.47
N GLY A 41 25.28 -3.07 13.81
CA GLY A 41 24.35 -2.08 13.25
C GLY A 41 24.50 -1.87 11.74
N ARG A 42 25.73 -2.03 11.20
CA ARG A 42 25.97 -2.00 9.75
C ARG A 42 25.46 -3.26 9.05
N ASP A 43 25.65 -4.41 9.68
CA ASP A 43 25.15 -5.68 9.17
C ASP A 43 23.63 -5.71 9.17
N GLU A 44 22.94 -5.17 10.18
CA GLU A 44 21.48 -5.00 10.15
C GLU A 44 21.01 -4.05 9.03
N MET A 45 21.69 -2.93 8.82
CA MET A 45 21.40 -2.04 7.69
C MET A 45 21.64 -2.71 6.33
N ASN A 46 22.65 -3.57 6.22
CA ASN A 46 22.97 -4.29 4.99
C ASN A 46 22.12 -5.55 4.78
N ARG A 47 21.54 -6.11 5.86
CA ARG A 47 20.78 -7.37 5.87
C ARG A 47 19.28 -7.17 5.84
N ALA A 48 18.77 -5.98 6.16
CA ALA A 48 17.40 -5.63 5.78
C ALA A 48 17.34 -5.65 4.25
N PRO A 49 16.62 -6.61 3.62
CA PRO A 49 16.46 -6.55 2.18
C PRO A 49 15.80 -5.20 1.87
N ALA A 50 16.47 -4.39 1.07
CA ALA A 50 15.89 -3.15 0.58
C ALA A 50 14.53 -3.54 -0.04
N ILE A 51 13.44 -3.08 0.59
CA ILE A 51 12.10 -3.38 0.11
C ILE A 51 12.06 -2.95 -1.34
N ASP A 52 11.80 -3.91 -2.22
CA ASP A 52 11.74 -3.67 -3.65
C ASP A 52 10.79 -2.49 -3.92
N PRO A 53 11.17 -1.50 -4.76
CA PRO A 53 10.36 -0.32 -4.99
C PRO A 53 8.92 -0.65 -5.37
N SER A 54 8.69 -1.74 -6.11
CA SER A 54 7.34 -2.15 -6.49
C SER A 54 6.53 -2.64 -5.28
N THR A 55 7.17 -3.35 -4.36
CA THR A 55 6.54 -3.82 -3.11
C THR A 55 6.15 -2.64 -2.23
N ARG A 56 6.99 -1.60 -2.17
CA ARG A 56 6.67 -0.37 -1.43
C ARG A 56 5.41 0.32 -1.98
N VAL A 57 5.29 0.43 -3.30
CA VAL A 57 4.10 1.02 -3.94
C VAL A 57 2.85 0.19 -3.63
N LEU A 58 2.94 -1.14 -3.71
CA LEU A 58 1.82 -2.03 -3.34
C LEU A 58 1.40 -1.86 -1.88
N MET A 59 2.36 -1.73 -0.96
CA MET A 59 2.08 -1.44 0.45
C MET A 59 1.38 -0.08 0.61
N ASP A 60 1.88 0.96 -0.05
CA ASP A 60 1.29 2.31 -0.01
C ASP A 60 -0.15 2.32 -0.55
N VAL A 61 -0.44 1.52 -1.59
CA VAL A 61 -1.81 1.30 -2.07
C VAL A 61 -2.65 0.55 -1.02
N SER A 62 -2.14 -0.55 -0.46
CA SER A 62 -2.91 -1.39 0.49
C SER A 62 -3.34 -0.62 1.74
N ILE A 63 -2.50 0.30 2.21
CA ILE A 63 -2.75 1.15 3.39
C ILE A 63 -3.65 2.35 3.02
N GLY A 64 -3.91 2.57 1.73
CA GLY A 64 -4.72 3.68 1.22
C GLY A 64 -3.99 5.02 1.23
N ARG A 65 -2.65 5.02 1.29
CA ARG A 65 -1.83 6.24 1.21
C ARG A 65 -1.87 6.83 -0.20
N ILE A 66 -1.90 5.96 -1.22
CA ILE A 66 -2.05 6.35 -2.62
C ILE A 66 -3.26 5.65 -3.24
N SER A 67 -3.82 6.26 -4.28
CA SER A 67 -4.96 5.69 -4.99
C SER A 67 -4.55 4.49 -5.85
N ILE A 68 -5.52 3.64 -6.17
CA ILE A 68 -5.33 2.48 -7.07
C ILE A 68 -4.82 2.94 -8.45
N MET A 69 -5.34 4.04 -8.99
CA MET A 69 -4.91 4.57 -10.28
C MET A 69 -3.46 5.08 -10.24
N GLU A 70 -3.08 5.73 -9.14
CA GLU A 70 -1.72 6.23 -8.94
C GLU A 70 -0.73 5.06 -8.76
N GLY A 71 -1.11 4.03 -8.01
CA GLY A 71 -0.32 2.81 -7.86
C GLY A 71 -0.13 2.07 -9.19
N ALA A 72 -1.19 1.95 -10.00
CA ALA A 72 -1.10 1.34 -11.33
C ALA A 72 -0.16 2.13 -12.24
N ARG A 73 -0.22 3.47 -12.20
CA ARG A 73 0.68 4.35 -12.96
C ARG A 73 2.14 4.20 -12.53
N GLN A 74 2.42 4.17 -11.23
CA GLN A 74 3.78 4.04 -10.70
C GLN A 74 4.40 2.66 -10.95
N LEU A 75 3.57 1.64 -11.11
CA LEU A 75 3.99 0.27 -11.46
C LEU A 75 3.91 -0.03 -12.97
N GLU A 76 3.60 0.99 -13.79
CA GLU A 76 3.44 0.87 -15.25
C GLU A 76 2.45 -0.24 -15.67
N LEU A 77 1.40 -0.43 -14.86
CA LEU A 77 0.33 -1.41 -15.11
C LEU A 77 -0.75 -0.81 -16.01
N GLN A 78 -1.34 -1.64 -16.87
CA GLN A 78 -2.35 -1.21 -17.82
C GLN A 78 -3.66 -0.76 -17.16
N ASP A 79 -4.05 -1.40 -16.06
CA ASP A 79 -5.30 -1.11 -15.37
C ASP A 79 -5.25 -1.42 -13.87
N ALA A 80 -6.35 -1.08 -13.19
CA ALA A 80 -6.56 -1.40 -11.79
C ALA A 80 -6.66 -2.92 -11.53
N GLY A 81 -7.10 -3.70 -12.51
CA GLY A 81 -7.25 -5.16 -12.39
C GLY A 81 -5.90 -5.84 -12.16
N HIS A 82 -4.89 -5.47 -12.92
CA HIS A 82 -3.52 -5.99 -12.75
C HIS A 82 -2.93 -5.59 -11.38
N LEU A 83 -3.27 -4.40 -10.87
CA LEU A 83 -2.84 -3.98 -9.54
C LEU A 83 -3.48 -4.84 -8.44
N PHE A 84 -4.78 -5.11 -8.54
CA PHE A 84 -5.46 -5.99 -7.59
C PHE A 84 -4.91 -7.41 -7.60
N HIS A 85 -4.56 -7.92 -8.78
CA HIS A 85 -3.90 -9.21 -8.91
C HIS A 85 -2.56 -9.23 -8.18
N ARG A 86 -1.71 -8.21 -8.39
CA ARG A 86 -0.42 -8.06 -7.70
C ARG A 86 -0.56 -7.93 -6.18
N LEU A 87 -1.58 -7.20 -5.70
CA LEU A 87 -1.89 -7.11 -4.27
C LEU A 87 -2.26 -8.48 -3.69
N ALA A 88 -3.06 -9.26 -4.41
CA ALA A 88 -3.45 -10.60 -3.99
C ALA A 88 -2.26 -11.58 -3.97
N GLU A 89 -1.39 -11.55 -4.98
CA GLU A 89 -0.15 -12.34 -5.03
C GLU A 89 0.79 -11.99 -3.86
N ALA A 90 0.88 -10.72 -3.51
CA ALA A 90 1.67 -10.24 -2.37
C ALA A 90 1.01 -10.49 -1.00
N GLY A 91 -0.19 -11.06 -0.96
CA GLY A 91 -0.96 -11.29 0.27
C GLY A 91 -1.37 -9.99 0.98
N LEU A 92 -1.41 -8.87 0.26
CA LEU A 92 -1.76 -7.56 0.80
C LEU A 92 -3.27 -7.31 0.73
N PRO A 93 -3.86 -6.71 1.78
CA PRO A 93 -5.28 -6.41 1.78
C PRO A 93 -5.60 -5.32 0.75
N LEU A 94 -6.81 -5.37 0.21
CA LEU A 94 -7.33 -4.29 -0.62
C LEU A 94 -7.55 -3.03 0.24
N PRO A 95 -7.29 -1.83 -0.31
CA PRO A 95 -7.54 -0.59 0.39
C PRO A 95 -9.00 -0.47 0.80
N ARG A 96 -9.23 -0.10 2.06
CA ARG A 96 -10.58 0.14 2.57
C ARG A 96 -11.09 1.48 2.03
N LEU A 97 -12.23 1.45 1.36
CA LEU A 97 -12.94 2.66 0.93
C LEU A 97 -13.53 3.38 2.15
N SER A 98 -13.63 4.71 2.07
CA SER A 98 -14.32 5.48 3.10
C SER A 98 -15.81 5.14 3.12
N LYS A 99 -16.44 5.17 4.31
CA LYS A 99 -17.87 4.87 4.46
C LYS A 99 -18.75 5.78 3.60
N GLU A 100 -18.34 7.04 3.45
CA GLU A 100 -19.01 8.04 2.62
C GLU A 100 -19.00 7.65 1.14
N LEU A 101 -17.85 7.25 0.60
CA LEU A 101 -17.74 6.79 -0.79
C LEU A 101 -18.58 5.54 -1.05
N VAL A 102 -18.55 4.58 -0.11
CA VAL A 102 -19.36 3.36 -0.20
C VAL A 102 -20.86 3.71 -0.23
N SER A 103 -21.31 4.60 0.67
CA SER A 103 -22.72 5.00 0.73
C SER A 103 -23.18 5.71 -0.54
N ARG A 104 -22.32 6.57 -1.11
CA ARG A 104 -22.60 7.28 -2.36
C ARG A 104 -22.66 6.34 -3.55
N GLN A 105 -21.72 5.41 -3.66
CA GLN A 105 -21.72 4.39 -4.73
C GLN A 105 -22.95 3.49 -4.64
N LEU A 106 -23.35 3.09 -3.42
CA LEU A 106 -24.52 2.25 -3.22
C LEU A 106 -25.80 2.99 -3.63
N ALA A 107 -25.93 4.28 -3.27
CA ALA A 107 -27.05 5.11 -3.73
C ALA A 107 -27.10 5.20 -5.26
N GLN A 108 -25.97 5.49 -5.92
CA GLN A 108 -25.89 5.57 -7.39
C GLN A 108 -26.22 4.24 -8.07
N ALA A 109 -25.73 3.12 -7.53
CA ALA A 109 -26.01 1.79 -8.06
C ALA A 109 -27.50 1.44 -7.91
N LYS A 110 -28.11 1.84 -6.78
CA LYS A 110 -29.54 1.68 -6.55
C LYS A 110 -30.36 2.51 -7.54
N ASP A 111 -30.05 3.79 -7.71
CA ASP A 111 -30.76 4.66 -8.64
C ASP A 111 -30.69 4.13 -10.08
N ALA A 112 -29.53 3.63 -10.49
CA ALA A 112 -29.35 3.02 -11.81
C ALA A 112 -30.17 1.72 -11.97
N LEU A 113 -30.21 0.88 -10.93
CA LEU A 113 -31.01 -0.34 -10.93
C LEU A 113 -32.50 -0.01 -11.01
N ASP A 114 -32.97 0.94 -10.20
CA ASP A 114 -34.36 1.39 -10.19
C ASP A 114 -34.76 1.95 -11.57
N ALA A 115 -33.87 2.70 -12.22
CA ALA A 115 -34.10 3.19 -13.59
C ALA A 115 -34.21 2.06 -14.64
N CYS A 116 -33.48 0.96 -14.48
CA CYS A 116 -33.59 -0.20 -15.36
C CYS A 116 -34.85 -1.05 -15.12
N LEU A 117 -35.44 -0.97 -13.92
CA LEU A 117 -36.64 -1.73 -13.54
C LEU A 117 -37.96 -1.02 -13.92
N VAL A 118 -37.91 0.26 -14.28
CA VAL A 118 -39.08 0.98 -14.80
C VAL A 118 -39.27 0.62 -16.27
N GLU A 119 -40.40 -0.01 -16.61
CA GLU A 119 -40.77 -0.26 -18.01
C GLU A 119 -40.80 1.07 -18.77
N PRO A 120 -40.16 1.16 -19.95
CA PRO A 120 -40.16 2.39 -20.74
C PRO A 120 -41.61 2.72 -21.12
N LEU A 121 -42.10 3.86 -20.62
CA LEU A 121 -43.42 4.39 -20.97
C LEU A 121 -43.57 4.40 -22.50
N PRO A 122 -44.64 3.82 -23.07
CA PRO A 122 -44.82 3.75 -24.50
C PRO A 122 -44.88 5.17 -25.06
N VAL A 123 -43.89 5.49 -25.91
CA VAL A 123 -43.80 6.78 -26.61
C VAL A 123 -45.08 6.92 -27.44
N GLY A 124 -46.00 7.75 -26.96
CA GLY A 124 -47.29 7.98 -27.60
C GLY A 124 -47.09 8.34 -29.07
N LYS A 125 -47.66 7.53 -29.98
CA LYS A 125 -47.79 7.84 -31.40
C LYS A 125 -48.35 9.26 -31.53
N LYS A 126 -47.53 10.21 -32.00
CA LYS A 126 -48.01 11.47 -32.55
C LYS A 126 -49.00 11.10 -33.66
N SER A 127 -50.28 11.34 -33.42
CA SER A 127 -51.32 11.25 -34.44
C SER A 127 -50.98 12.25 -35.53
N GLY A 128 -50.54 11.73 -36.69
CA GLY A 128 -50.36 12.52 -37.89
C GLY A 128 -51.69 13.11 -38.31
N LYS A 129 -51.95 14.37 -37.95
CA LYS A 129 -52.97 15.17 -38.64
C LYS A 129 -52.45 15.42 -40.05
N ALA A 130 -52.93 14.60 -40.98
CA ALA A 130 -52.80 14.83 -42.41
C ALA A 130 -53.30 16.24 -42.75
N ALA A 131 -52.39 17.07 -43.27
CA ALA A 131 -52.73 18.32 -43.93
C ALA A 131 -53.55 17.97 -45.17
N LYS A 132 -54.85 18.26 -45.14
CA LYS A 132 -55.69 18.22 -46.33
C LYS A 132 -55.29 19.41 -47.21
N HIS A 133 -54.71 19.07 -48.36
CA HIS A 133 -54.78 19.89 -49.57
C HIS A 133 -56.21 20.39 -49.78
N ALA A 134 -56.36 21.69 -49.95
CA ALA A 134 -57.49 22.29 -50.63
C ALA A 134 -56.94 23.39 -51.56
N THR A 135 -56.58 22.95 -52.76
CA THR A 135 -56.48 23.77 -53.97
C THR A 135 -57.89 23.98 -54.53
N SER A 136 -58.30 25.23 -54.73
CA SER A 136 -59.29 25.71 -55.72
C SER A 136 -59.65 27.14 -55.34
N ALA A 137 -59.91 28.09 -56.22
CA ALA A 137 -59.76 28.30 -57.67
C ALA A 137 -60.01 29.81 -57.83
#